data_AF-A0A272ER94-F1
#
_entry.id   AF-A0A272ER94-F1
#
_cell.length_a   1.000
_cell.length_b   1.000
_cell.length_c   1.000
_cell.angle_alpha   90.00
_cell.angle_beta   90.00
_cell.angle_gamma   90.00
#
_symmetry.space_group_name_H-M   'P 1'
#
loop_
_entity.id
_entity.type
_entity.pdbx_description
1 polymer ?
#
loop_
_entity_poly.entity_id
_entity_poly.type
_entity_poly.pdbx_seq_one_letter_code
_entity_poly.pdbx_strand_id
1 'polypeptide(L)'
;MESQGITAEVSLHRETGPYRLLARAPGLSFSLGENRRLTMTELRMQARGERLPQEGSEIQPGEVHIALDTLSLSDESSPERAFDLGKLHYQVDLAVTGDFLDLNARIGAQTLRTGDQEHGPADYDFSASHLNIPALLQIRERYRALQDDPQMATQPFAVLGAVGEPLQQLLQQQPVFKVDRLAFQTADGQTQASARLAMGALDPAASGNLLAMLGRLELQAELKLPEALALSLADRRGAFPEEDAGVARMRMLAQRTQLQRLVDQGYLVREDGLLHTRVEMRQGAIMLNGKPLGGNS
;
A
#
# COMPACT_ATOMS: atom_id res chain seq x y z
N MET A 1 -26.22 -17.61 -0.08
CA MET A 1 -25.69 -16.78 -1.17
C MET A 1 -26.81 -16.62 -2.17
N GLU A 2 -27.25 -15.38 -2.39
CA GLU A 2 -28.24 -15.06 -3.42
C GLU A 2 -27.54 -14.23 -4.50
N SER A 3 -27.66 -14.66 -5.75
CA SER A 3 -27.05 -13.99 -6.90
C SER A 3 -28.11 -13.75 -7.97
N GLN A 4 -28.22 -12.51 -8.44
CA GLN A 4 -29.05 -12.21 -9.60
C GLN A 4 -28.15 -12.21 -10.84
N GLY A 5 -28.32 -13.21 -11.72
CA GLY A 5 -27.73 -13.22 -13.06
C GLY A 5 -26.21 -13.05 -13.13
N ILE A 6 -25.43 -14.05 -12.69
CA ILE A 6 -23.98 -14.06 -12.93
C ILE A 6 -23.73 -14.53 -14.37
N THR A 7 -22.97 -13.76 -15.14
CA THR A 7 -22.47 -14.17 -16.46
C THR A 7 -20.94 -14.19 -16.44
N ALA A 8 -20.34 -15.32 -16.79
CA ALA A 8 -18.89 -15.45 -16.90
C ALA A 8 -18.54 -16.10 -18.25
N GLU A 9 -17.71 -15.43 -19.02
CA GLU A 9 -17.09 -15.94 -20.24
C GLU A 9 -15.61 -16.16 -19.96
N VAL A 10 -15.19 -17.42 -20.05
CA VAL A 10 -13.79 -17.82 -19.90
C VAL A 10 -13.34 -18.42 -21.22
N SER A 11 -12.34 -17.81 -21.85
CA SER A 11 -11.65 -18.39 -23.00
C SER A 11 -10.25 -18.81 -22.56
N LEU A 12 -10.06 -20.12 -22.50
CA LEU A 12 -8.77 -20.76 -22.23
C LEU A 12 -8.26 -21.38 -23.53
N HIS A 13 -7.13 -20.91 -24.03
CA HIS A 13 -6.42 -21.61 -25.09
C HIS A 13 -5.43 -22.58 -24.43
N ARG A 14 -5.64 -23.91 -24.61
CA ARG A 14 -4.84 -25.08 -24.13
C ARG A 14 -3.85 -24.82 -22.98
N GLU A 15 -4.05 -25.45 -21.82
CA GLU A 15 -3.22 -25.68 -20.59
C GLU A 15 -1.97 -24.81 -20.24
N THR A 16 -1.31 -24.17 -21.20
CA THR A 16 -0.19 -23.22 -21.08
C THR A 16 -0.38 -21.91 -21.88
N GLY A 17 -1.49 -21.76 -22.61
CA GLY A 17 -1.73 -20.63 -23.50
C GLY A 17 -2.32 -19.37 -22.85
N PRO A 18 -2.55 -18.31 -23.64
CA PRO A 18 -3.14 -17.08 -23.13
C PRO A 18 -4.55 -17.35 -22.62
N TYR A 19 -4.87 -16.76 -21.48
CA TYR A 19 -6.21 -16.76 -20.93
C TYR A 19 -6.85 -15.39 -21.12
N ARG A 20 -8.17 -15.40 -21.29
CA ARG A 20 -8.99 -14.21 -21.17
C ARG A 20 -10.25 -14.56 -20.38
N LEU A 21 -10.56 -13.70 -19.43
CA LEU A 21 -11.67 -13.81 -18.52
C LEU A 21 -12.48 -12.52 -18.60
N LEU A 22 -13.78 -12.67 -18.85
CA LEU A 22 -14.75 -11.59 -18.74
C LEU A 22 -15.86 -12.07 -17.80
N ALA A 23 -16.02 -11.44 -16.66
CA ALA A 23 -17.10 -11.77 -15.73
C ALA A 23 -17.91 -10.52 -15.38
N ARG A 24 -19.22 -10.70 -15.28
CA ARG A 24 -20.15 -9.67 -14.84
C ARG A 24 -21.15 -10.26 -13.85
N ALA A 25 -21.43 -9.52 -12.78
CA ALA A 25 -22.51 -9.83 -11.87
C ALA A 25 -23.22 -8.51 -11.50
N PRO A 26 -24.49 -8.32 -11.89
CA PRO A 26 -25.23 -7.10 -11.63
C PRO A 26 -25.54 -6.94 -10.13
N GLY A 27 -25.73 -8.05 -9.41
CA GLY A 27 -25.97 -8.03 -7.96
C GLY A 27 -25.53 -9.32 -7.27
N LEU A 28 -24.70 -9.18 -6.23
CA LEU A 28 -24.29 -10.25 -5.32
C LEU A 28 -24.67 -9.87 -3.88
N SER A 29 -25.22 -10.83 -3.13
CA SER A 29 -25.56 -10.66 -1.71
C SER A 29 -25.07 -11.85 -0.89
N PHE A 30 -24.30 -11.55 0.16
CA PHE A 30 -23.74 -12.51 1.08
C PHE A 30 -24.21 -12.22 2.50
N SER A 31 -24.80 -13.20 3.17
CA SER A 31 -25.08 -13.13 4.61
C SER A 31 -23.82 -13.53 5.39
N LEU A 32 -23.33 -12.63 6.25
CA LEU A 32 -22.13 -12.81 7.08
C LEU A 32 -22.53 -13.10 8.53
N GLY A 33 -23.38 -14.12 8.73
CA GLY A 33 -24.11 -14.38 9.97
C GLY A 33 -25.56 -13.91 9.89
N GLU A 34 -26.24 -13.81 11.04
CA GLU A 34 -27.67 -13.44 11.09
C GLU A 34 -27.91 -11.95 10.80
N ASN A 35 -27.05 -11.08 11.33
CA ASN A 35 -27.30 -9.62 11.36
C ASN A 35 -26.42 -8.82 10.39
N ARG A 36 -25.65 -9.50 9.53
CA ARG A 36 -24.68 -8.86 8.64
C ARG A 36 -24.90 -9.27 7.20
N ARG A 37 -24.85 -8.30 6.31
CA ARG A 37 -25.02 -8.52 4.87
C ARG A 37 -24.00 -7.69 4.10
N LEU A 38 -23.32 -8.35 3.18
CA LEU A 38 -22.45 -7.72 2.19
C LEU A 38 -23.16 -7.74 0.85
N THR A 39 -23.33 -6.57 0.24
CA THR A 39 -23.92 -6.42 -1.09
C THR A 39 -22.93 -5.79 -2.05
N MET A 40 -22.95 -6.26 -3.30
CA MET A 40 -22.11 -5.75 -4.39
C MET A 40 -22.97 -5.54 -5.62
N THR A 41 -22.80 -4.41 -6.31
CA THR A 41 -23.52 -4.10 -7.55
C THR A 41 -22.57 -3.86 -8.72
N GLU A 42 -23.01 -4.25 -9.92
CA GLU A 42 -22.30 -4.03 -11.18
C GLU A 42 -20.83 -4.47 -11.16
N LEU A 43 -20.56 -5.63 -10.58
CA LEU A 43 -19.23 -6.23 -10.62
C LEU A 43 -18.87 -6.52 -12.08
N ARG A 44 -17.74 -5.98 -12.52
CA ARG A 44 -17.13 -6.22 -13.83
C ARG A 44 -15.69 -6.62 -13.61
N MET A 45 -15.32 -7.77 -14.12
CA MET A 45 -13.95 -8.27 -14.11
C MET A 45 -13.51 -8.57 -15.54
N GLN A 46 -12.33 -8.10 -15.89
CA GLN A 46 -11.63 -8.43 -17.12
C GLN A 46 -10.22 -8.84 -16.75
N ALA A 47 -9.80 -10.03 -17.16
CA ALA A 47 -8.41 -10.42 -17.04
C ALA A 47 -7.91 -10.99 -18.37
N ARG A 48 -6.69 -10.66 -18.73
CA ARG A 48 -5.98 -11.27 -19.85
C ARG A 48 -4.55 -11.51 -19.43
N GLY A 49 -3.98 -12.63 -19.82
CA GLY A 49 -2.60 -12.91 -19.48
C GLY A 49 -2.14 -14.24 -20.03
N GLU A 50 -0.94 -14.61 -19.64
CA GLU A 50 -0.35 -15.90 -19.95
C GLU A 50 0.27 -16.49 -18.69
N ARG A 51 0.42 -17.81 -18.67
CA ARG A 51 1.14 -18.46 -17.58
C ARG A 51 2.63 -18.42 -17.89
N LEU A 52 3.46 -18.06 -16.92
CA LEU A 52 4.90 -18.21 -17.12
C LEU A 52 5.25 -19.69 -17.38
N PRO A 53 6.08 -20.00 -18.37
CA PRO A 53 6.48 -21.38 -18.69
C PRO A 53 7.38 -22.00 -17.62
N GLN A 54 7.83 -21.21 -16.63
CA GLN A 54 8.66 -21.68 -15.53
C GLN A 54 7.85 -22.55 -14.56
N GLU A 55 8.32 -23.77 -14.34
CA GLU A 55 7.70 -24.74 -13.42
C GLU A 55 7.61 -24.17 -12.00
N GLY A 56 6.47 -24.37 -11.33
CA GLY A 56 6.21 -23.82 -9.98
C GLY A 56 5.90 -22.32 -9.93
N SER A 57 5.97 -21.60 -11.05
CA SER A 57 5.56 -20.19 -11.09
C SER A 57 4.04 -20.06 -11.06
N GLU A 58 3.55 -19.30 -10.08
CA GLU A 58 2.14 -18.87 -9.99
C GLU A 58 1.97 -17.45 -10.54
N ILE A 59 3.07 -16.83 -11.02
CA ILE A 59 3.03 -15.50 -11.63
C ILE A 59 2.37 -15.64 -13.00
N GLN A 60 1.33 -14.84 -13.22
CA GLN A 60 0.58 -14.78 -14.46
C GLN A 60 0.66 -13.35 -15.01
N PRO A 61 1.67 -13.07 -15.86
CA PRO A 61 1.81 -11.78 -16.52
C PRO A 61 0.55 -11.46 -17.33
N GLY A 62 0.21 -10.19 -17.39
CA GLY A 62 -1.01 -9.72 -18.02
C GLY A 62 -1.69 -8.61 -17.24
N GLU A 63 -2.94 -8.37 -17.58
CA GLU A 63 -3.75 -7.27 -17.08
C GLU A 63 -4.99 -7.81 -16.38
N VAL A 64 -5.28 -7.27 -15.20
CA VAL A 64 -6.48 -7.55 -14.42
C VAL A 64 -7.17 -6.23 -14.11
N HIS A 65 -8.43 -6.10 -14.52
CA HIS A 65 -9.27 -4.94 -14.30
C HIS A 65 -10.53 -5.40 -13.58
N ILE A 66 -10.78 -4.87 -12.38
CA ILE A 66 -11.98 -5.12 -11.59
C ILE A 66 -12.63 -3.77 -11.30
N ALA A 67 -13.94 -3.68 -11.50
CA ALA A 67 -14.73 -2.53 -11.14
C ALA A 67 -16.05 -2.97 -10.52
N LEU A 68 -16.55 -2.21 -9.55
CA LEU A 68 -17.90 -2.35 -9.02
C LEU A 68 -18.50 -0.97 -8.77
N ASP A 69 -19.82 -0.88 -8.83
CA ASP A 69 -20.50 0.39 -8.61
C ASP A 69 -20.73 0.67 -7.13
N THR A 70 -21.09 -0.36 -6.36
CA THR A 70 -21.31 -0.24 -4.92
C THR A 70 -20.86 -1.51 -4.21
N LEU A 71 -20.15 -1.35 -3.10
CA LEU A 71 -19.85 -2.39 -2.12
C LEU A 71 -20.36 -1.89 -0.77
N SER A 72 -21.33 -2.59 -0.19
CA SER A 72 -21.99 -2.15 1.03
C SER A 72 -22.01 -3.28 2.06
N LEU A 73 -21.56 -2.97 3.27
CA LEU A 73 -21.70 -3.83 4.43
C LEU A 73 -22.75 -3.21 5.36
N SER A 74 -23.83 -3.94 5.63
CA SER A 74 -24.78 -3.62 6.69
C SER A 74 -24.55 -4.52 7.89
N ASP A 75 -24.57 -3.95 9.09
CA ASP A 75 -24.50 -4.67 10.36
C ASP A 75 -25.59 -4.12 11.30
N GLU A 76 -26.68 -4.87 11.46
CA GLU A 76 -27.81 -4.47 12.31
C GLU A 76 -27.43 -4.44 13.80
N SER A 77 -26.39 -5.20 14.19
CA SER A 77 -25.92 -5.26 15.58
C SER A 77 -24.91 -4.18 15.93
N SER A 78 -24.28 -3.56 14.93
CA SER A 78 -23.24 -2.54 15.10
C SER A 78 -23.26 -1.58 13.90
N PRO A 79 -24.24 -0.65 13.81
CA PRO A 79 -24.38 0.27 12.69
C PRO A 79 -23.14 1.11 12.40
N GLU A 80 -22.30 1.38 13.40
CA GLU A 80 -21.02 2.08 13.27
C GLU A 80 -19.97 1.30 12.47
N ARG A 81 -20.18 -0.01 12.25
CA ARG A 81 -19.34 -0.86 11.40
C ARG A 81 -19.87 -0.97 9.98
N ALA A 82 -21.07 -0.44 9.72
CA ALA A 82 -21.61 -0.40 8.37
C ALA A 82 -20.80 0.59 7.52
N PHE A 83 -20.60 0.24 6.25
CA PHE A 83 -19.94 1.12 5.30
C PHE A 83 -20.48 0.94 3.90
N ASP A 84 -20.36 1.99 3.09
CA ASP A 84 -20.60 1.95 1.66
C ASP A 84 -19.39 2.49 0.90
N LEU A 85 -18.95 1.75 -0.11
CA LEU A 85 -17.91 2.15 -1.05
C LEU A 85 -18.53 2.31 -2.43
N GLY A 86 -18.34 3.48 -3.04
CA GLY A 86 -18.85 3.81 -4.38
C GLY A 86 -17.75 3.81 -5.43
N LYS A 87 -18.07 3.23 -6.60
CA LYS A 87 -17.22 3.23 -7.81
C LYS A 87 -15.79 2.74 -7.53
N LEU A 88 -15.68 1.60 -6.87
CA LEU A 88 -14.40 0.96 -6.63
C LEU A 88 -13.84 0.41 -7.95
N HIS A 89 -12.56 0.68 -8.21
CA HIS A 89 -11.81 0.10 -9.30
C HIS A 89 -10.46 -0.41 -8.81
N TYR A 90 -10.00 -1.48 -9.44
CA TYR A 90 -8.72 -2.12 -9.21
C TYR A 90 -8.15 -2.55 -10.54
N GLN A 91 -6.94 -2.10 -10.85
CA GLN A 91 -6.23 -2.44 -12.07
C GLN A 91 -4.82 -2.89 -11.73
N VAL A 92 -4.39 -4.00 -12.32
CA VAL A 92 -3.02 -4.48 -12.26
C VAL A 92 -2.54 -4.79 -13.67
N ASP A 93 -1.31 -4.36 -13.97
CA ASP A 93 -0.55 -4.72 -15.15
C ASP A 93 0.76 -5.34 -14.70
N LEU A 94 1.02 -6.56 -15.15
CA LEU A 94 2.23 -7.33 -14.90
C LEU A 94 2.91 -7.60 -16.24
N ALA A 95 4.05 -6.97 -16.48
CA ALA A 95 4.84 -7.14 -17.70
C ALA A 95 6.14 -7.89 -17.38
N VAL A 96 6.50 -8.86 -18.23
CA VAL A 96 7.74 -9.62 -18.08
C VAL A 96 8.66 -9.36 -19.27
N THR A 97 9.92 -9.02 -18.99
CA THR A 97 10.97 -8.86 -20.00
C THR A 97 12.21 -9.63 -19.56
N GLY A 98 12.49 -10.75 -20.22
CA GLY A 98 13.54 -11.68 -19.78
C GLY A 98 13.25 -12.21 -18.38
N ASP A 99 14.21 -12.08 -17.46
CA ASP A 99 14.08 -12.51 -16.06
C ASP A 99 13.47 -11.43 -15.13
N PHE A 100 12.96 -10.34 -15.69
CA PHE A 100 12.47 -9.19 -14.94
C PHE A 100 10.97 -9.01 -15.06
N LEU A 101 10.36 -8.61 -13.95
CA LEU A 101 8.96 -8.27 -13.81
C LEU A 101 8.80 -6.77 -13.50
N ASP A 102 7.92 -6.12 -14.25
CA ASP A 102 7.39 -4.80 -13.96
C ASP A 102 5.92 -4.95 -13.54
N LEU A 103 5.53 -4.22 -12.49
CA LEU A 103 4.19 -4.21 -11.91
C LEU A 103 3.68 -2.78 -11.86
N ASN A 104 2.46 -2.55 -12.33
CA ASN A 104 1.71 -1.33 -12.10
C ASN A 104 0.35 -1.69 -11.49
N ALA A 105 0.04 -1.17 -10.31
CA ALA A 105 -1.23 -1.39 -9.62
C ALA A 105 -1.90 -0.03 -9.36
N ARG A 106 -3.20 0.04 -9.64
CA ARG A 106 -4.05 1.22 -9.43
C ARG A 106 -5.31 0.81 -8.71
N ILE A 107 -5.62 1.51 -7.62
CA ILE A 107 -6.80 1.24 -6.80
C ILE A 107 -7.47 2.58 -6.55
N GLY A 108 -8.78 2.65 -6.65
CA GLY A 108 -9.49 3.84 -6.20
C GLY A 108 -10.97 3.64 -5.99
N ALA A 109 -11.55 4.56 -5.23
CA ALA A 109 -12.96 4.65 -4.93
C ALA A 109 -13.40 6.12 -4.96
N GLN A 110 -14.59 6.39 -5.46
CA GLN A 110 -15.10 7.76 -5.48
C GLN A 110 -15.63 8.20 -4.11
N THR A 111 -16.28 7.27 -3.41
CA THR A 111 -16.89 7.56 -2.11
C THR A 111 -16.63 6.41 -1.13
N LEU A 112 -16.43 6.78 0.13
CA LEU A 112 -16.45 5.91 1.29
C LEU A 112 -17.38 6.57 2.31
N ARG A 113 -18.47 5.91 2.66
CA ARG A 113 -19.39 6.34 3.70
C ARG A 113 -19.27 5.42 4.91
N THR A 114 -19.07 6.00 6.08
CA THR A 114 -19.05 5.30 7.38
C THR A 114 -19.86 6.11 8.38
N GLY A 115 -20.96 5.54 8.90
CA GLY A 115 -21.94 6.30 9.66
C GLY A 115 -22.46 7.51 8.85
N ASP A 116 -22.39 8.70 9.44
CA ASP A 116 -22.80 9.96 8.81
C ASP A 116 -21.68 10.68 8.04
N GLN A 117 -20.47 10.09 8.00
CA GLN A 117 -19.32 10.70 7.33
C GLN A 117 -19.16 10.14 5.92
N GLU A 118 -18.98 11.05 4.96
CA GLU A 118 -18.61 10.72 3.59
C GLU A 118 -17.18 11.22 3.33
N HIS A 119 -16.38 10.35 2.74
CA HIS A 119 -15.01 10.60 2.34
C HIS A 119 -14.80 10.21 0.88
N GLY A 120 -13.71 10.68 0.30
CA GLY A 120 -13.34 10.39 -1.08
C GLY A 120 -13.41 11.62 -1.99
N PRO A 121 -12.80 11.56 -3.19
CA PRO A 121 -12.20 10.36 -3.79
C PRO A 121 -10.92 9.88 -3.10
N ALA A 122 -10.62 8.59 -3.28
CA ALA A 122 -9.41 7.91 -2.83
C ALA A 122 -8.72 7.25 -4.04
N ASP A 123 -7.44 7.52 -4.24
CA ASP A 123 -6.61 6.95 -5.28
C ASP A 123 -5.30 6.44 -4.68
N TYR A 124 -4.89 5.23 -5.09
CA TYR A 124 -3.61 4.63 -4.74
C TYR A 124 -3.00 3.94 -5.96
N ASP A 125 -1.93 4.54 -6.47
CA ASP A 125 -1.14 4.06 -7.59
C ASP A 125 0.24 3.64 -7.10
N PHE A 126 0.61 2.38 -7.38
CA PHE A 126 1.88 1.77 -7.00
C PHE A 126 2.53 1.15 -8.23
N SER A 127 3.85 1.33 -8.35
CA SER A 127 4.64 0.63 -9.36
C SER A 127 5.90 0.04 -8.78
N ALA A 128 6.32 -1.08 -9.35
CA ALA A 128 7.60 -1.70 -9.10
C ALA A 128 8.21 -2.13 -10.42
N SER A 129 9.49 -1.86 -10.63
CA SER A 129 10.16 -2.13 -11.90
C SER A 129 11.47 -2.86 -11.68
N HIS A 130 11.85 -3.63 -12.70
CA HIS A 130 13.09 -4.39 -12.76
C HIS A 130 13.22 -5.40 -11.60
N LEU A 131 12.12 -6.07 -11.26
CA LEU A 131 12.12 -7.08 -10.21
C LEU A 131 12.60 -8.41 -10.77
N ASN A 132 13.69 -8.95 -10.25
CA ASN A 132 14.20 -10.25 -10.69
C ASN A 132 13.27 -11.39 -10.26
N ILE A 133 12.71 -12.10 -11.23
CA ILE A 133 11.73 -13.17 -11.03
C ILE A 133 12.31 -14.33 -10.19
N PRO A 134 13.50 -14.87 -10.48
CA PRO A 134 14.11 -15.91 -9.65
C PRO A 134 14.26 -15.51 -8.17
N ALA A 135 14.73 -14.30 -7.90
CA ALA A 135 14.87 -13.78 -6.54
C ALA A 135 13.51 -13.60 -5.85
N LEU A 136 12.50 -13.07 -6.56
CA LEU A 136 11.15 -12.92 -6.02
C LEU A 136 10.52 -14.26 -5.62
N LEU A 137 10.66 -15.28 -6.46
CA LEU A 137 10.13 -16.62 -6.19
C LEU A 137 10.80 -17.23 -4.93
N GLN A 138 12.11 -17.05 -4.79
CA GLN A 138 12.84 -17.48 -3.59
C GLN A 138 12.40 -16.72 -2.34
N ILE A 139 12.27 -15.38 -2.39
CA ILE A 139 11.77 -14.58 -1.25
C ILE A 139 10.40 -15.11 -0.82
N ARG A 140 9.49 -15.33 -1.77
CA ARG A 140 8.15 -15.83 -1.50
C ARG A 140 8.16 -17.20 -0.85
N GLU A 141 8.98 -18.13 -1.35
CA GLU A 141 9.11 -19.47 -0.79
C GLU A 141 9.62 -19.43 0.65
N ARG A 142 10.70 -18.66 0.91
CA ARG A 142 11.27 -18.49 2.24
C ARG A 142 10.29 -17.83 3.21
N TYR A 143 9.54 -16.84 2.73
CA TYR A 143 8.53 -16.17 3.53
C TYR A 143 7.33 -17.08 3.82
N ARG A 144 6.88 -17.90 2.87
CA ARG A 144 5.82 -18.90 3.08
C ARG A 144 6.24 -19.93 4.14
N ALA A 145 7.47 -20.44 4.06
CA ALA A 145 8.00 -21.36 5.07
C ALA A 145 8.09 -20.74 6.48
N LEU A 146 8.28 -19.41 6.59
CA LEU A 146 8.22 -18.71 7.87
C LEU A 146 6.80 -18.56 8.41
N GLN A 147 5.77 -18.44 7.55
CA GLN A 147 4.39 -18.32 8.01
C GLN A 147 3.87 -19.59 8.68
N ASP A 148 4.48 -20.73 8.40
CA ASP A 148 4.19 -22.01 9.06
C ASP A 148 4.68 -22.01 10.54
N ASP A 149 5.52 -21.05 10.95
CA ASP A 149 5.89 -20.76 12.33
C ASP A 149 5.52 -19.29 12.72
N PRO A 150 4.32 -19.07 13.27
CA PRO A 150 3.82 -17.74 13.61
C PRO A 150 4.71 -16.98 14.62
N GLN A 151 5.46 -17.68 15.47
CA GLN A 151 6.35 -17.03 16.42
C GLN A 151 7.56 -16.43 15.71
N MET A 152 8.13 -17.10 14.72
CA MET A 152 9.23 -16.55 13.92
C MET A 152 8.77 -15.47 12.94
N ALA A 153 7.58 -15.60 12.34
CA ALA A 153 7.05 -14.61 11.40
C ALA A 153 6.87 -13.20 12.00
N THR A 154 6.76 -13.10 13.33
CA THR A 154 6.66 -11.81 14.04
C THR A 154 8.00 -11.22 14.45
N GLN A 155 9.11 -11.95 14.32
CA GLN A 155 10.45 -11.51 14.69
C GLN A 155 11.15 -10.87 13.47
N PRO A 156 11.38 -9.55 13.44
CA PRO A 156 11.92 -8.87 12.25
C PRO A 156 13.28 -9.43 11.79
N PHE A 157 14.14 -9.81 12.73
CA PHE A 157 15.45 -10.38 12.43
C PHE A 157 15.36 -11.81 11.89
N ALA A 158 14.36 -12.60 12.31
CA ALA A 158 14.15 -13.94 11.77
C ALA A 158 13.64 -13.87 10.32
N VAL A 159 12.73 -12.93 10.05
CA VAL A 159 12.26 -12.64 8.68
C VAL A 159 13.43 -12.22 7.80
N LEU A 160 14.23 -11.24 8.24
CA LEU A 160 15.39 -10.76 7.50
C LEU A 160 16.44 -11.87 7.30
N GLY A 161 16.65 -12.73 8.30
CA GLY A 161 17.54 -13.87 8.19
C GLY A 161 17.09 -14.89 7.13
N ALA A 162 15.80 -15.20 7.06
CA ALA A 162 15.29 -16.19 6.11
C ALA A 162 15.25 -15.69 4.66
N VAL A 163 14.98 -14.40 4.46
CA VAL A 163 14.87 -13.80 3.12
C VAL A 163 16.13 -13.03 2.72
N GLY A 164 17.16 -12.99 3.56
CA GLY A 164 18.32 -12.10 3.38
C GLY A 164 19.10 -12.34 2.10
N GLU A 165 19.43 -13.59 1.79
CA GLU A 165 20.13 -13.94 0.55
C GLU A 165 19.31 -13.61 -0.71
N PRO A 166 18.05 -14.05 -0.87
CA PRO A 166 17.29 -13.72 -2.07
C PRO A 166 16.90 -12.24 -2.12
N LEU A 167 16.78 -11.55 -0.98
CA LEU A 167 16.65 -10.09 -0.94
C LEU A 167 17.92 -9.41 -1.46
N GLN A 168 19.11 -9.88 -1.06
CA GLN A 168 20.38 -9.37 -1.59
C GLN A 168 20.47 -9.55 -3.10
N GLN A 169 20.10 -10.72 -3.63
CA GLN A 169 20.05 -10.99 -5.07
C GLN A 169 19.11 -10.01 -5.79
N LEU A 170 17.92 -9.78 -5.22
CA LEU A 170 16.97 -8.81 -5.76
C LEU A 170 17.58 -7.40 -5.79
N LEU A 171 18.15 -6.93 -4.66
CA LEU A 171 18.71 -5.59 -4.56
C LEU A 171 19.94 -5.38 -5.46
N GLN A 172 20.71 -6.43 -5.79
CA GLN A 172 21.83 -6.33 -6.73
C GLN A 172 21.35 -5.98 -8.15
N GLN A 173 20.11 -6.32 -8.48
CA GLN A 173 19.49 -5.94 -9.74
C GLN A 173 18.95 -4.50 -9.74
N GLN A 174 19.11 -3.75 -8.64
CA GLN A 174 18.69 -2.34 -8.54
C GLN A 174 17.20 -2.11 -8.87
N PRO A 175 16.27 -2.81 -8.18
CA PRO A 175 14.85 -2.63 -8.37
C PRO A 175 14.42 -1.20 -7.98
N VAL A 176 13.31 -0.76 -8.55
CA VAL A 176 12.69 0.53 -8.22
C VAL A 176 11.28 0.28 -7.71
N PHE A 177 10.95 0.82 -6.56
CA PHE A 177 9.60 0.80 -5.99
C PHE A 177 9.05 2.22 -5.89
N LYS A 178 7.78 2.40 -6.19
CA LYS A 178 7.12 3.70 -6.11
C LYS A 178 5.70 3.60 -5.57
N VAL A 179 5.37 4.57 -4.73
CA VAL A 179 4.00 5.05 -4.57
C VAL A 179 3.89 6.24 -5.50
N ASP A 180 3.34 6.02 -6.70
CA ASP A 180 3.24 7.08 -7.71
C ASP A 180 2.22 8.14 -7.30
N ARG A 181 1.13 7.71 -6.64
CA ARG A 181 0.10 8.60 -6.11
C ARG A 181 -0.62 7.93 -4.95
N LEU A 182 -0.70 8.61 -3.83
CA LEU A 182 -1.68 8.37 -2.79
C LEU A 182 -2.46 9.67 -2.64
N ALA A 183 -3.76 9.66 -2.91
CA ALA A 183 -4.61 10.81 -2.73
C ALA A 183 -5.90 10.42 -2.01
N PHE A 184 -6.31 11.19 -1.02
CA PHE A 184 -7.56 10.95 -0.30
C PHE A 184 -8.14 12.26 0.20
N GLN A 185 -9.45 12.41 0.09
CA GLN A 185 -10.18 13.58 0.53
C GLN A 185 -11.02 13.28 1.78
N THR A 186 -10.87 14.13 2.80
CA THR A 186 -11.72 14.15 4.01
C THR A 186 -12.41 15.49 4.18
N ALA A 187 -13.20 15.63 5.25
CA ALA A 187 -13.74 16.92 5.68
C ALA A 187 -12.65 17.93 6.07
N ASP A 188 -11.48 17.46 6.50
CA ASP A 188 -10.36 18.32 6.91
C ASP A 188 -9.49 18.78 5.72
N GLY A 189 -9.68 18.20 4.53
CA GLY A 189 -8.96 18.58 3.32
C GLY A 189 -8.40 17.37 2.56
N GLN A 190 -7.60 17.68 1.52
CA GLN A 190 -6.98 16.65 0.68
C GLN A 190 -5.61 16.25 1.20
N THR A 191 -5.38 14.95 1.34
CA THR A 191 -4.06 14.36 1.52
C THR A 191 -3.51 13.90 0.19
N GLN A 192 -2.25 14.17 -0.06
CA GLN A 192 -1.49 13.70 -1.21
C GLN A 192 -0.13 13.18 -0.74
N ALA A 193 0.31 12.03 -1.24
CA ALA A 193 1.65 11.53 -1.00
C ALA A 193 2.20 10.83 -2.24
N SER A 194 3.51 10.87 -2.39
CA SER A 194 4.25 10.07 -3.36
C SER A 194 5.57 9.63 -2.74
N ALA A 195 6.10 8.49 -3.20
CA ALA A 195 7.39 7.99 -2.76
C ALA A 195 8.07 7.20 -3.87
N ARG A 196 9.40 7.25 -3.89
CA ARG A 196 10.28 6.43 -4.72
C ARG A 196 11.39 5.89 -3.85
N LEU A 197 11.56 4.57 -3.87
CA LEU A 197 12.68 3.86 -3.28
C LEU A 197 13.47 3.18 -4.39
N ALA A 198 14.76 3.41 -4.43
CA ALA A 198 15.66 2.79 -5.41
C ALA A 198 17.01 2.47 -4.78
N MET A 199 17.76 1.59 -5.44
CA MET A 199 19.17 1.40 -5.09
C MET A 199 20.01 2.55 -5.63
N GLY A 200 20.82 3.16 -4.77
CA GLY A 200 21.91 4.02 -5.19
C GLY A 200 23.09 3.21 -5.75
N ALA A 201 24.18 3.89 -6.10
CA ALA A 201 25.37 3.25 -6.64
C ALA A 201 25.94 2.20 -5.66
N LEU A 202 26.10 0.98 -6.16
CA LEU A 202 26.72 -0.13 -5.44
C LEU A 202 28.20 -0.22 -5.81
N ASP A 203 29.07 -0.07 -4.82
CA ASP A 203 30.48 -0.47 -4.96
C ASP A 203 30.64 -1.99 -4.68
N PRO A 204 31.76 -2.60 -5.09
CA PRO A 204 31.99 -4.04 -4.89
C PRO A 204 32.01 -4.47 -3.41
N ALA A 205 32.32 -3.55 -2.48
CA ALA A 205 32.32 -3.86 -1.05
C ALA A 205 30.89 -3.91 -0.49
N ALA A 206 29.99 -3.08 -1.01
CA ALA A 206 28.58 -3.06 -0.64
C ALA A 206 27.81 -4.22 -1.26
N SER A 207 28.10 -4.63 -2.50
CA SER A 207 27.33 -5.66 -3.22
C SER A 207 27.34 -7.04 -2.53
N GLY A 208 28.36 -7.33 -1.73
CA GLY A 208 28.51 -8.57 -0.97
C GLY A 208 27.81 -8.59 0.41
N ASN A 209 27.28 -7.46 0.88
CA ASN A 209 26.74 -7.34 2.23
C ASN A 209 25.37 -6.64 2.24
N LEU A 210 24.32 -7.37 2.62
CA LEU A 210 22.95 -6.85 2.65
C LEU A 210 22.80 -5.56 3.47
N LEU A 211 23.42 -5.48 4.66
CA LEU A 211 23.34 -4.28 5.50
C LEU A 211 23.99 -3.07 4.84
N ALA A 212 25.13 -3.28 4.16
CA ALA A 212 25.78 -2.24 3.39
C ALA A 212 24.90 -1.77 2.22
N MET A 213 24.23 -2.70 1.53
CA MET A 213 23.28 -2.37 0.44
C MET A 213 22.08 -1.57 0.95
N LEU A 214 21.50 -1.94 2.10
CA LEU A 214 20.40 -1.18 2.71
C LEU A 214 20.83 0.27 3.01
N GLY A 215 22.08 0.49 3.41
CA GLY A 215 22.65 1.83 3.57
C GLY A 215 22.84 2.62 2.26
N ARG A 216 22.74 1.95 1.10
CA ARG A 216 22.78 2.57 -0.24
C ARG A 216 21.40 2.85 -0.82
N LEU A 217 20.32 2.53 -0.12
CA LEU A 217 18.98 2.87 -0.56
C LEU A 217 18.82 4.39 -0.66
N GLU A 218 18.14 4.80 -1.71
CA GLU A 218 17.74 6.18 -1.93
C GLU A 218 16.22 6.28 -1.84
N LEU A 219 15.75 7.11 -0.90
CA LEU A 219 14.33 7.43 -0.74
C LEU A 219 14.10 8.86 -1.22
N GLN A 220 13.04 9.07 -1.98
CA GLN A 220 12.46 10.39 -2.24
C GLN A 220 10.97 10.29 -1.94
N ALA A 221 10.44 11.12 -1.06
CA ALA A 221 9.02 11.14 -0.75
C ALA A 221 8.53 12.57 -0.59
N GLU A 222 7.29 12.80 -0.99
CA GLU A 222 6.58 14.06 -0.76
C GLU A 222 5.25 13.74 -0.09
N LEU A 223 4.92 14.54 0.91
CA LEU A 223 3.72 14.36 1.72
C LEU A 223 3.06 15.71 1.98
N LYS A 224 1.80 15.83 1.58
CA LYS A 224 0.93 16.97 1.83
C LYS A 224 -0.33 16.49 2.52
N LEU A 225 -0.65 17.00 3.71
CA LEU A 225 -1.82 16.57 4.46
C LEU A 225 -2.39 17.65 5.37
N PRO A 226 -3.69 17.60 5.70
CA PRO A 226 -4.30 18.51 6.67
C PRO A 226 -3.65 18.40 8.05
N GLU A 227 -3.43 19.53 8.72
CA GLU A 227 -2.82 19.55 10.06
C GLU A 227 -3.60 18.70 11.07
N ALA A 228 -4.93 18.67 10.98
CA ALA A 228 -5.78 17.82 11.82
C ALA A 228 -5.42 16.33 11.67
N LEU A 229 -5.17 15.87 10.44
CA LEU A 229 -4.75 14.50 10.16
C LEU A 229 -3.32 14.23 10.67
N ALA A 230 -2.42 15.22 10.59
CA ALA A 230 -1.07 15.09 11.14
C ALA A 230 -1.09 14.81 12.64
N LEU A 231 -1.92 15.57 13.36
CA LEU A 231 -2.07 15.47 14.80
C LEU A 231 -2.71 14.12 15.18
N SER A 232 -3.74 13.67 14.45
CA SER A 232 -4.35 12.36 14.72
C SER A 232 -3.39 11.18 14.47
N LEU A 233 -2.54 11.27 13.44
CA LEU A 233 -1.50 10.27 13.18
C LEU A 233 -0.38 10.28 14.23
N ALA A 234 -0.08 11.44 14.81
CA ALA A 234 0.88 11.57 15.92
C ALA A 234 0.33 10.99 17.23
N ASP A 235 -0.99 10.93 17.38
CA ASP A 235 -1.67 10.43 18.58
C ASP A 235 -1.85 8.89 18.60
N ARG A 236 -0.89 8.14 18.03
CA ARG A 236 -0.93 6.68 17.77
C ARG A 236 -0.98 5.76 19.01
N ARG A 237 -1.53 6.19 20.15
CA ARG A 237 -1.85 5.33 21.30
C ARG A 237 -3.35 5.36 21.60
N GLY A 238 -4.13 4.65 20.78
CA GLY A 238 -5.52 4.30 21.06
C GLY A 238 -5.69 3.17 22.09
N ALA A 239 -4.97 3.21 23.23
CA ALA A 239 -5.00 2.14 24.23
C ALA A 239 -4.72 2.58 25.68
N PHE A 240 -5.03 3.83 26.05
CA PHE A 240 -5.04 4.22 27.46
C PHE A 240 -6.49 4.43 27.94
N PRO A 241 -6.86 3.90 29.12
CA PRO A 241 -8.21 4.07 29.68
C PRO A 241 -8.49 5.55 29.96
N GLU A 242 -9.79 5.89 30.06
CA GLU A 242 -10.35 7.23 30.31
C GLU A 242 -9.33 8.23 30.85
N GLU A 243 -8.74 8.97 29.93
CA GLU A 243 -7.73 9.94 30.28
C GLU A 243 -8.42 11.20 30.81
N ASP A 244 -7.93 11.72 31.93
CA ASP A 244 -8.37 13.01 32.46
C ASP A 244 -8.32 14.07 31.34
N ALA A 245 -9.43 14.79 31.14
CA ALA A 245 -9.56 15.81 30.11
C ALA A 245 -8.45 16.87 30.17
N GLY A 246 -7.89 17.13 31.35
CA GLY A 246 -6.72 17.99 31.55
C GLY A 246 -5.46 17.42 30.91
N VAL A 247 -5.20 16.12 31.05
CA VAL A 247 -4.02 15.45 30.47
C VAL A 247 -4.14 15.35 28.95
N ALA A 248 -5.33 15.03 28.43
CA ALA A 248 -5.61 15.05 27.00
C ALA A 248 -5.36 16.45 26.38
N ARG A 249 -5.80 17.52 27.05
CA ARG A 249 -5.53 18.91 26.62
C ARG A 249 -4.03 19.25 26.64
N MET A 250 -3.32 18.88 27.69
CA MET A 250 -1.87 19.10 27.78
C MET A 250 -1.12 18.37 26.66
N ARG A 251 -1.51 17.13 26.34
CA ARG A 251 -0.92 16.38 25.23
C ARG A 251 -1.16 17.07 23.89
N MET A 252 -2.40 17.46 23.61
CA MET A 252 -2.74 18.19 22.39
C MET A 252 -1.91 19.47 22.24
N LEU A 253 -1.72 20.22 23.33
CA LEU A 253 -0.84 21.40 23.35
C LEU A 253 0.63 21.03 23.08
N ALA A 254 1.13 19.93 23.67
CA ALA A 254 2.49 19.46 23.46
C ALA A 254 2.72 19.03 21.99
N GLN A 255 1.78 18.31 21.38
CA GLN A 255 1.83 17.90 19.97
C GLN A 255 1.82 19.13 19.05
N ARG A 256 0.92 20.09 19.28
CA ARG A 256 0.88 21.35 18.53
C ARG A 256 2.18 22.15 18.67
N THR A 257 2.76 22.19 19.87
CA THR A 257 4.04 22.85 20.11
C THR A 257 5.18 22.14 19.37
N GLN A 258 5.19 20.81 19.36
CA GLN A 258 6.16 20.04 18.59
C GLN A 258 6.01 20.27 17.09
N LEU A 259 4.78 20.30 16.59
CA LEU A 259 4.50 20.59 15.19
C LEU A 259 4.97 21.99 14.80
N GLN A 260 4.67 23.00 15.63
CA GLN A 260 5.11 24.36 15.40
C GLN A 260 6.64 24.45 15.36
N ARG A 261 7.36 23.75 16.24
CA ARG A 261 8.83 23.68 16.19
C ARG A 261 9.34 23.11 14.86
N LEU A 262 8.71 22.08 14.32
CA LEU A 262 9.10 21.51 13.03
C LEU A 262 8.86 22.50 11.88
N VAL A 263 7.79 23.29 11.96
CA VAL A 263 7.52 24.38 11.01
C VAL A 263 8.57 25.50 11.14
N ASP A 264 8.84 25.97 12.35
CA ASP A 264 9.82 27.04 12.61
C ASP A 264 11.25 26.62 12.19
N GLN A 265 11.58 25.34 12.39
CA GLN A 265 12.83 24.74 11.95
C GLN A 265 12.85 24.45 10.45
N GLY A 266 11.75 24.65 9.72
CA GLY A 266 11.62 24.43 8.27
C GLY A 266 11.58 22.97 7.83
N TYR A 267 11.44 22.02 8.76
CA TYR A 267 11.24 20.60 8.44
C TYR A 267 9.84 20.30 7.90
N LEU A 268 8.88 21.17 8.22
CA LEU A 268 7.54 21.21 7.66
C LEU A 268 7.28 22.61 7.09
N VAL A 269 6.48 22.70 6.04
CA VAL A 269 5.94 23.96 5.52
C VAL A 269 4.44 23.95 5.75
N ARG A 270 3.91 25.03 6.34
CA ARG A 270 2.46 25.21 6.52
C ARG A 270 1.95 26.21 5.50
N GLU A 271 0.99 25.80 4.68
CA GLU A 271 0.34 26.63 3.66
C GLU A 271 -1.15 26.24 3.58
N ASP A 272 -2.04 27.21 3.73
CA ASP A 272 -3.51 27.02 3.65
C ASP A 272 -4.07 25.90 4.55
N GLY A 273 -3.54 25.75 5.77
CA GLY A 273 -3.97 24.71 6.71
C GLY A 273 -3.45 23.29 6.38
N LEU A 274 -2.64 23.18 5.33
CA LEU A 274 -1.97 21.95 4.93
C LEU A 274 -0.51 21.99 5.37
N LEU A 275 -0.01 20.84 5.77
CA LEU A 275 1.39 20.61 6.05
C LEU A 275 2.03 19.89 4.87
N HIS A 276 3.17 20.39 4.43
CA HIS A 276 3.95 19.82 3.35
C HIS A 276 5.37 19.49 3.84
N THR A 277 5.87 18.34 3.42
CA THR A 277 7.28 17.96 3.63
C THR A 277 7.78 17.12 2.46
N ARG A 278 9.04 17.35 2.10
CA ARG A 278 9.83 16.50 1.21
C ARG A 278 10.87 15.76 2.03
N VAL A 279 10.89 14.44 1.91
CA VAL A 279 11.87 13.56 2.55
C VAL A 279 12.80 13.02 1.49
N GLU A 280 14.10 13.15 1.71
CA GLU A 280 15.14 12.53 0.89
C GLU A 280 16.06 11.72 1.78
N MET A 281 16.37 10.49 1.39
CA MET A 281 17.42 9.69 2.01
C MET A 281 18.45 9.35 0.94
N ARG A 282 19.73 9.62 1.23
CA ARG A 282 20.85 9.20 0.38
C ARG A 282 22.01 8.83 1.28
N GLN A 283 22.63 7.68 1.01
CA GLN A 283 23.79 7.19 1.77
C GLN A 283 23.52 7.12 3.30
N GLY A 284 22.30 6.75 3.68
CA GLY A 284 21.87 6.68 5.09
C GLY A 284 21.59 8.05 5.76
N ALA A 285 21.88 9.18 5.12
CA ALA A 285 21.51 10.50 5.62
C ALA A 285 20.09 10.85 5.20
N ILE A 286 19.27 11.30 6.15
CA ILE A 286 17.89 11.74 5.92
C ILE A 286 17.83 13.26 5.93
N MET A 287 17.18 13.83 4.92
CA MET A 287 16.93 15.25 4.74
C MET A 287 15.43 15.49 4.70
N LEU A 288 14.95 16.49 5.44
CA LEU A 288 13.58 16.99 5.39
C LEU A 288 13.61 18.42 4.88
N ASN A 289 12.94 18.70 3.75
CA ASN A 289 12.97 20.00 3.08
C ASN A 289 14.41 20.54 2.89
N GLY A 290 15.36 19.66 2.56
CA GLY A 290 16.77 20.01 2.39
C GLY A 290 17.56 20.24 3.69
N LYS A 291 16.99 19.91 4.86
CA LYS A 291 17.66 20.02 6.16
C LYS A 291 17.94 18.64 6.77
N PRO A 292 19.13 18.39 7.32
CA PRO A 292 19.49 17.08 7.87
C PRO A 292 18.67 16.76 9.12
N LEU A 293 18.07 15.57 9.17
CA LEU A 293 17.40 15.05 10.35
C LEU A 293 18.45 14.43 11.29
N GLY A 294 18.66 15.02 12.46
CA GLY A 294 19.63 14.52 13.46
C GLY A 294 20.98 15.23 13.50
N GLY A 295 21.13 16.38 12.85
CA GLY A 295 22.32 17.22 12.97
C GLY A 295 22.22 18.23 14.12
N ASN A 296 22.42 17.79 15.35
CA ASN A 296 23.04 18.65 16.37
C ASN A 296 24.48 18.17 16.51
N SER A 297 25.40 18.95 15.95
CA SER A 297 26.81 18.95 16.35
C SER A 297 26.96 19.32 17.83
#